data_AF-A0A975DEW4-F1
#
_entry.id   AF-A0A975DEW4-F1
#
_cell.length_a   1.000
_cell.length_b   1.000
_cell.length_c   1.000
_cell.angle_alpha   90.00
_cell.angle_beta   90.00
_cell.angle_gamma   90.00
#
_symmetry.space_group_name_H-M   'P 1'
#
loop_
_entity.id
_entity.type
_entity.pdbx_description
1 polymer ?
#
loop_
_entity_poly.entity_id
_entity_poly.type
_entity_poly.pdbx_seq_one_letter_code
_entity_poly.pdbx_strand_id
1 'polypeptide(L)' 'MADKKQSKKVVKSNKIKVPKGMKLIFRPYRKNPKTNQVEYARNYGKRVFPMLVPDTNG' A
#
# COMPACT_ATOMS: atom_id res chain seq x y z
N MET A 1 -43.59 -9.69 14.47
CA MET A 1 -42.32 -8.96 14.65
C MET A 1 -41.27 -9.68 13.83
N ALA A 2 -40.84 -9.12 12.69
CA ALA A 2 -39.94 -9.81 11.76
C ALA A 2 -38.48 -9.43 12.05
N ASP A 3 -37.69 -10.44 12.41
CA ASP A 3 -36.27 -10.35 12.73
C ASP A 3 -35.47 -10.05 11.43
N LYS A 4 -35.01 -8.80 11.29
CA LYS A 4 -34.12 -8.41 10.18
C LYS A 4 -32.73 -9.00 10.44
N LYS A 5 -32.45 -10.19 9.90
CA LYS A 5 -31.09 -10.73 9.79
C LYS A 5 -30.22 -9.78 8.97
N GLN A 6 -29.49 -8.90 9.67
CA GLN A 6 -28.55 -7.98 9.07
C GLN A 6 -27.31 -8.76 8.63
N SER A 7 -27.29 -9.16 7.35
CA SER A 7 -26.16 -9.82 6.72
C SER A 7 -24.93 -8.90 6.79
N LYS A 8 -23.98 -9.24 7.67
CA LYS A 8 -22.67 -8.57 7.74
C LYS A 8 -21.97 -8.78 6.40
N LYS A 9 -22.00 -7.75 5.54
CA LYS A 9 -21.26 -7.71 4.27
C LYS A 9 -19.77 -7.81 4.61
N VAL A 10 -19.20 -9.01 4.52
CA VAL A 10 -17.76 -9.25 4.71
C VAL A 10 -17.02 -8.47 3.63
N VAL A 11 -16.42 -7.35 4.01
CA VAL A 11 -15.55 -6.57 3.13
C VAL A 11 -14.36 -7.46 2.81
N LYS A 12 -14.37 -8.08 1.62
CA LYS A 12 -13.22 -8.85 1.12
C LYS A 12 -12.03 -7.89 1.15
N SER A 13 -11.04 -8.20 2.00
CA SER A 13 -9.81 -7.44 2.02
C SER A 13 -9.17 -7.57 0.63
N ASN A 14 -9.05 -6.45 -0.08
CA ASN A 14 -8.26 -6.40 -1.32
C ASN A 14 -6.80 -6.59 -0.93
N LYS A 15 -6.37 -7.85 -0.76
CA LYS A 15 -4.98 -8.20 -0.51
C LYS A 15 -4.20 -7.85 -1.77
N ILE A 16 -3.30 -6.88 -1.66
CA ILE A 16 -2.36 -6.54 -2.73
C ILE A 16 -1.46 -7.77 -2.92
N LYS A 17 -1.54 -8.41 -4.09
CA LYS A 17 -0.65 -9.53 -4.44
C LYS A 17 0.75 -8.97 -4.67
N VAL A 18 1.70 -9.35 -3.81
CA VAL A 18 3.11 -9.01 -3.96
C VAL A 18 3.83 -10.17 -4.64
N PRO A 19 4.61 -9.94 -5.73
CA PRO A 19 5.37 -11.00 -6.40
C PRO A 19 6.38 -11.70 -5.47
N LYS A 20 6.67 -12.98 -5.75
CA LYS A 20 7.68 -13.74 -4.99
C LYS A 20 9.05 -13.09 -5.12
N GLY A 21 9.78 -12.93 -4.02
CA GLY A 21 11.07 -12.23 -3.98
C GLY A 21 10.96 -10.71 -3.93
N MET A 22 9.74 -10.15 -3.79
CA MET A 22 9.52 -8.74 -3.53
C MET A 22 8.75 -8.55 -2.22
N LYS A 23 8.92 -7.38 -1.62
CA LYS A 23 8.12 -6.91 -0.48
C LYS A 23 7.54 -5.54 -0.78
N LEU A 24 6.32 -5.32 -0.32
CA LEU A 24 5.67 -4.02 -0.35
C LEU A 24 6.09 -3.23 0.90
N ILE A 25 6.72 -2.09 0.69
CA ILE A 25 7.10 -1.15 1.76
C ILE A 25 6.34 0.16 1.59
N PHE A 26 6.19 0.89 2.69
CA PHE A 26 5.56 2.19 2.73
C PHE A 26 6.55 3.21 3.24
N ARG A 27 7.05 4.09 2.36
CA ARG A 27 8.04 5.11 2.72
C ARG A 27 7.46 6.52 2.69
N PRO A 28 7.79 7.40 3.63
CA PRO A 28 7.31 8.78 3.64
C PRO A 28 7.94 9.64 2.53
N TYR A 29 9.05 9.18 1.96
CA TYR A 29 9.74 9.83 0.85
C TYR A 29 10.12 8.81 -0.23
N ARG A 30 10.33 9.30 -1.45
CA ARG A 30 10.93 8.55 -2.56
C ARG A 30 11.87 9.44 -3.34
N LYS A 31 12.85 8.86 -4.01
CA LYS A 31 13.69 9.59 -4.98
C LYS A 31 13.04 9.52 -6.35
N ASN A 32 12.81 10.67 -6.98
CA ASN A 32 12.27 10.70 -8.34
C ASN A 32 13.40 10.34 -9.32
N PRO A 33 13.25 9.30 -10.17
CA PRO A 33 14.29 8.89 -11.11
C PRO A 33 14.54 9.90 -12.23
N LYS A 34 13.58 10.80 -12.51
CA LYS A 34 13.71 11.80 -13.58
C LYS A 34 14.48 13.04 -13.13
N THR A 35 14.20 13.53 -11.92
CA THR A 35 14.77 14.80 -11.42
C THR A 35 15.87 14.57 -10.38
N ASN A 36 16.08 13.33 -9.93
CA ASN A 36 16.95 12.96 -8.80
C ASN A 36 16.62 13.64 -7.46
N GLN A 37 15.51 14.36 -7.37
CA GLN A 37 15.07 15.02 -6.15
C GLN A 37 14.31 14.07 -5.22
N VAL A 38 14.30 14.40 -3.93
CA VAL A 38 13.53 13.68 -2.91
C VAL A 38 12.13 14.28 -2.85
N GLU A 39 11.13 13.45 -3.15
CA GLU A 39 9.72 13.79 -3.01
C GLU A 39 9.18 13.26 -1.69
N TYR A 40 8.47 14.11 -0.95
CA TYR A 40 7.79 13.73 0.28
C TYR A 40 6.31 13.48 0.03
N ALA A 41 5.76 12.39 0.58
CA ALA A 41 4.36 11.99 0.38
C ALA A 41 3.37 13.06 0.88
N ARG A 42 3.78 13.81 1.93
CA ARG A 42 3.00 14.89 2.53
C ARG A 42 2.67 16.00 1.54
N ASN A 43 3.59 16.29 0.60
CA ASN A 43 3.39 17.30 -0.44
C ASN A 43 2.23 16.96 -1.37
N TYR A 44 1.80 15.70 -1.39
CA TYR A 44 0.68 15.18 -2.19
C TYR A 44 -0.53 14.80 -1.33
N GLY A 45 -0.59 15.23 -0.06
CA GLY A 45 -1.66 14.86 0.88
C GLY A 45 -1.65 13.37 1.28
N LYS A 46 -0.55 12.65 1.04
CA LYS A 46 -0.40 11.22 1.38
C LYS A 46 0.53 11.06 2.58
N ARG A 47 0.33 10.00 3.36
CA ARG A 47 1.23 9.66 4.48
C ARG A 47 2.50 8.97 4.00
N VAL A 48 2.38 8.13 2.97
CA VAL A 48 3.44 7.24 2.47
C VAL A 48 3.28 6.95 0.98
N PHE A 49 4.38 6.59 0.33
CA PHE A 49 4.41 5.97 -0.99
C PHE A 49 4.48 4.46 -0.84
N PRO A 50 3.57 3.70 -1.47
CA PRO A 50 3.75 2.25 -1.63
C PRO A 50 4.86 2.00 -2.64
N MET A 51 5.84 1.18 -2.27
CA MET A 51 6.97 0.81 -3.13
C MET A 51 7.20 -0.70 -3.04
N LEU A 52 7.41 -1.34 -4.19
CA LEU A 52 7.87 -2.72 -4.26
C LEU A 52 9.40 -2.70 -4.25
N VAL A 53 10.01 -3.45 -3.33
CA VAL A 53 11.47 -3.61 -3.26
C VAL A 53 11.82 -5.11 -3.25
N PRO A 54 12.99 -5.50 -3.77
CA PRO A 54 13.48 -6.87 -3.63
C PRO A 54 13.51 -7.26 -2.15
N ASP A 55 13.03 -8.47 -1.85
CA ASP A 55 13.17 -9.01 -0.52
C ASP A 55 14.51 -9.74 -0.41
N THR A 56 15.51 -9.02 0.10
CA THR A 56 16.90 -9.48 0.24
C THR A 56 17.11 -10.58 1.29
N ASN A 57 16.03 -11.09 1.89
CA ASN A 57 16.06 -12.12 2.94
C ASN A 57 15.73 -13.53 2.38
N GLY A 58 16.01 -13.77 1.10
CA GLY A 58 15.81 -15.05 0.43
C GLY A 58 16.98 -16.01 0.63
#